data_AF-A0A1Q7P9S6-F1
#
_entry.id   AF-A0A1Q7P9S6-F1
#
_cell.length_a   1.000
_cell.length_b   1.000
_cell.length_c   1.000
_cell.angle_alpha   90.00
_cell.angle_beta   90.00
_cell.angle_gamma   90.00
#
_symmetry.space_group_name_H-M   'P 1'
#
loop_
_entity.id
_entity.type
_entity.pdbx_description
1 polymer ?
#
loop_
_entity_poly.entity_id
_entity_poly.type
_entity_poly.pdbx_seq_one_letter_code
_entity_poly.pdbx_strand_id
1 'polypeptide(L)'
;MGVLDDIRRAAFELRQTDPQEAIRVLRRAAQQGGEAEVLARGALGEIYLDEFGDLDGAEHEFRRVLQLAPGLSAAEIGLARTRREAGDLKGAEIAFLRALEGLARDIRGFREGGTLPAGAEEVVLTLLETAVDLAELRKGAVPLDEEILSWAAAKKLFDAEEDQDDWVRFHTLWTRLRILTGRPEEAVTALREAERTGELPSQEAKDLLRLALKELGTPPVIQIGKKS
;
A
#
# COMPACT_ATOMS: atom_id res chain seq x y z
N MET A 1 -5.32 -30.35 -1.35
CA MET A 1 -4.59 -29.08 -1.20
C MET A 1 -4.10 -28.74 -2.59
N GLY A 2 -4.64 -27.67 -3.17
CA GLY A 2 -4.31 -27.23 -4.53
C GLY A 2 -3.03 -26.41 -4.56
N VAL A 3 -2.50 -26.16 -5.76
CA VAL A 3 -1.27 -25.38 -5.97
C VAL A 3 -1.38 -23.97 -5.35
N LEU A 4 -2.57 -23.37 -5.42
CA LEU A 4 -2.84 -22.07 -4.81
C LEU A 4 -2.82 -22.11 -3.27
N ASP A 5 -3.28 -23.22 -2.67
CA ASP A 5 -3.23 -23.40 -1.22
C ASP A 5 -1.77 -23.55 -0.76
N ASP A 6 -0.95 -24.30 -1.52
CA ASP A 6 0.47 -24.47 -1.25
C ASP A 6 1.24 -23.14 -1.37
N ILE A 7 0.91 -22.30 -2.37
CA ILE A 7 1.47 -20.95 -2.51
C ILE A 7 1.10 -20.08 -1.32
N ARG A 8 -0.18 -20.04 -0.94
CA ARG A 8 -0.64 -19.25 0.22
C ARG A 8 0.07 -19.68 1.49
N ARG A 9 0.11 -20.99 1.75
CA ARG A 9 0.83 -21.54 2.90
C ARG A 9 2.31 -21.15 2.89
N ALA A 10 2.97 -21.26 1.74
CA ALA A 10 4.36 -20.88 1.62
C ALA A 10 4.60 -19.38 1.86
N ALA A 11 3.71 -18.52 1.34
CA ALA A 11 3.80 -17.07 1.45
C ALA A 11 3.57 -16.56 2.89
N PHE A 12 2.69 -17.22 3.67
CA PHE A 12 2.32 -16.77 5.01
C PHE A 12 3.02 -17.57 6.13
N GLU A 13 2.90 -18.90 6.14
CA GLU A 13 3.38 -19.72 7.25
C GLU A 13 4.88 -20.00 7.13
N LEU A 14 5.30 -20.53 5.97
CA LEU A 14 6.68 -20.96 5.79
C LEU A 14 7.60 -19.75 5.69
N ARG A 15 7.17 -18.65 5.07
CA ARG A 15 7.96 -17.42 5.00
C ARG A 15 8.52 -17.02 6.37
N GLN A 16 7.73 -17.11 7.44
CA GLN A 16 8.18 -16.72 8.79
C GLN A 16 8.94 -17.83 9.54
N THR A 17 8.64 -19.10 9.25
CA THR A 17 9.15 -20.24 10.04
C THR A 17 10.30 -20.99 9.37
N ASP A 18 10.26 -21.12 8.05
CA ASP A 18 11.29 -21.71 7.19
C ASP A 18 11.27 -21.06 5.78
N PRO A 19 11.88 -19.87 5.62
CA PRO A 19 11.88 -19.14 4.35
C PRO A 19 12.55 -19.92 3.21
N GLN A 20 13.48 -20.83 3.52
CA GLN A 20 14.14 -21.66 2.51
C GLN A 20 13.19 -22.71 1.94
N GLU A 21 12.38 -23.36 2.79
CA GLU A 21 11.34 -24.26 2.32
C GLU A 21 10.25 -23.51 1.54
N ALA A 22 9.86 -22.32 2.00
CA ALA A 22 8.93 -21.45 1.26
C ALA A 22 9.42 -21.23 -0.19
N ILE A 23 10.70 -20.86 -0.34
CA ILE A 23 11.32 -20.67 -1.67
C ILE A 23 11.25 -21.94 -2.53
N ARG A 24 11.51 -23.13 -1.96
CA ARG A 24 11.44 -24.39 -2.72
C ARG A 24 10.03 -24.66 -3.24
N VAL A 25 9.03 -24.50 -2.39
CA VAL A 25 7.61 -24.69 -2.75
C VAL A 25 7.22 -23.69 -3.85
N LEU A 26 7.54 -22.42 -3.67
CA LEU A 26 7.18 -21.36 -4.61
C LEU A 26 7.90 -21.51 -5.96
N ARG A 27 9.18 -21.89 -5.99
CA ARG A 27 9.89 -22.17 -7.25
C ARG A 27 9.26 -23.32 -8.02
N ARG A 28 8.79 -24.36 -7.33
CA ARG A 28 8.06 -25.47 -7.96
C ARG A 28 6.69 -25.01 -8.48
N ALA A 29 5.98 -24.17 -7.73
CA ALA A 29 4.72 -23.59 -8.17
C ALA A 29 4.91 -22.69 -9.41
N ALA A 30 5.99 -21.91 -9.45
CA ALA A 30 6.32 -21.04 -10.57
C ALA A 30 6.55 -21.79 -11.89
N GLN A 31 7.03 -23.03 -11.84
CA GLN A 31 7.23 -23.87 -13.03
C GLN A 31 5.92 -24.36 -13.66
N GLN A 32 4.80 -24.24 -12.96
CA GLN A 32 3.49 -24.72 -13.46
C GLN A 32 2.86 -23.74 -14.46
N GLY A 33 3.36 -22.50 -14.54
CA GLY A 33 2.86 -21.48 -15.45
C GLY A 33 1.52 -20.87 -15.01
N GLY A 34 0.98 -20.00 -15.86
CA GLY A 34 -0.33 -19.36 -15.65
C GLY A 34 -0.39 -18.52 -14.37
N GLU A 35 -1.54 -18.53 -13.72
CA GLU A 35 -1.78 -17.76 -12.48
C GLU A 35 -0.86 -18.19 -11.33
N ALA A 36 -0.55 -19.50 -11.23
CA ALA A 36 0.37 -20.02 -10.23
C ALA A 36 1.79 -19.43 -10.39
N GLU A 37 2.25 -19.19 -11.62
CA GLU A 37 3.53 -18.53 -11.86
C GLU A 37 3.55 -17.09 -11.38
N VAL A 38 2.49 -16.33 -11.67
CA VAL A 38 2.36 -14.93 -11.24
C VAL A 38 2.38 -14.83 -9.71
N LEU A 39 1.54 -15.61 -9.02
CA LEU A 39 1.43 -15.58 -7.57
C LEU A 39 2.71 -16.08 -6.88
N ALA A 40 3.29 -17.18 -7.35
CA ALA A 40 4.47 -17.75 -6.74
C ALA A 40 5.69 -16.83 -6.88
N ARG A 41 5.84 -16.17 -8.02
CA ARG A 41 6.92 -15.19 -8.23
C ARG A 41 6.73 -13.92 -7.41
N GLY A 42 5.49 -13.44 -7.26
CA GLY A 42 5.19 -12.33 -6.35
C GLY A 42 5.64 -12.65 -4.92
N ALA A 43 5.25 -13.81 -4.40
CA ALA A 43 5.64 -14.27 -3.08
C ALA A 43 7.17 -14.49 -2.95
N LEU A 44 7.84 -15.02 -3.98
CA LEU A 44 9.31 -15.11 -3.99
C LEU A 44 9.96 -13.73 -3.91
N GLY A 45 9.46 -12.76 -4.66
CA GLY A 45 9.94 -11.39 -4.63
C GLY A 45 9.85 -10.76 -3.24
N GLU A 46 8.72 -10.97 -2.55
CA GLU A 46 8.53 -10.51 -1.17
C GLU A 46 9.51 -11.20 -0.19
N ILE A 47 9.68 -12.52 -0.30
CA ILE A 47 10.62 -13.25 0.56
C ILE A 47 12.06 -12.77 0.33
N TYR A 48 12.47 -12.59 -0.93
CA TYR A 48 13.81 -12.07 -1.24
C TYR A 48 14.03 -10.68 -0.68
N LEU A 49 13.02 -9.81 -0.78
CA LEU A 49 13.10 -8.46 -0.24
C LEU A 49 13.17 -8.46 1.29
N ASP A 50 12.19 -9.07 1.95
CA ASP A 50 11.92 -8.85 3.37
C ASP A 50 12.73 -9.79 4.28
N GLU A 51 12.94 -11.05 3.87
CA GLU A 51 13.63 -12.04 4.71
C GLU A 51 15.14 -12.11 4.43
N PHE A 52 15.54 -11.86 3.18
CA PHE A 52 16.93 -12.03 2.75
C PHE A 52 17.64 -10.72 2.38
N GLY A 53 16.91 -9.64 2.15
CA GLY A 53 17.50 -8.41 1.61
C GLY A 53 18.17 -8.61 0.24
N ASP A 54 17.78 -9.66 -0.50
CA ASP A 54 18.27 -9.96 -1.83
C ASP A 54 17.54 -9.09 -2.85
N LEU A 55 18.02 -7.86 -3.00
CA LEU A 55 17.39 -6.85 -3.84
C LEU A 55 17.41 -7.22 -5.33
N ASP A 56 18.47 -7.89 -5.79
CA ASP A 56 18.57 -8.37 -7.16
C ASP A 56 17.58 -9.51 -7.43
N GLY A 57 17.47 -10.45 -6.49
CA GLY A 57 16.47 -11.54 -6.53
C GLY A 57 15.04 -11.00 -6.50
N ALA A 58 14.74 -10.06 -5.61
CA ALA A 58 13.43 -9.42 -5.51
C ALA A 58 13.06 -8.68 -6.81
N GLU A 59 13.96 -7.84 -7.33
CA GLU A 59 13.71 -7.11 -8.58
C GLU A 59 13.54 -8.05 -9.76
N HIS A 60 14.31 -9.15 -9.83
CA HIS A 60 14.16 -10.17 -10.85
C HIS A 60 12.75 -10.76 -10.86
N GLU A 61 12.24 -11.18 -9.69
CA GLU A 61 10.94 -11.82 -9.58
C GLU A 61 9.79 -10.83 -9.86
N PHE A 62 9.83 -9.61 -9.31
CA PHE A 62 8.79 -8.61 -9.59
C PHE A 62 8.76 -8.19 -11.06
N ARG A 63 9.93 -8.03 -11.72
CA ARG A 63 9.97 -7.78 -13.17
C ARG A 63 9.38 -8.94 -13.96
N ARG A 64 9.60 -10.19 -13.52
CA ARG A 64 9.02 -11.35 -14.18
C ARG A 64 7.51 -11.40 -14.01
N VAL A 65 6.99 -11.03 -12.84
CA VAL A 65 5.55 -10.84 -12.63
C VAL A 65 4.99 -9.80 -13.61
N LEU A 66 5.63 -8.65 -13.76
CA LEU A 66 5.18 -7.59 -14.69
C LEU A 66 5.30 -7.96 -16.17
N GLN A 67 6.18 -8.90 -16.55
CA GLN A 67 6.21 -9.45 -17.91
C GLN A 67 5.00 -10.36 -18.19
N LEU A 68 4.53 -11.09 -17.16
CA LEU A 68 3.41 -12.02 -17.28
C LEU A 68 2.05 -11.32 -17.11
N ALA A 69 1.99 -10.34 -16.21
CA ALA A 69 0.83 -9.52 -15.90
C ALA A 69 1.22 -8.03 -15.90
N PRO A 70 1.26 -7.40 -17.09
CA PRO A 70 1.61 -5.99 -17.21
C PRO A 70 0.67 -5.10 -16.39
N GLY A 71 1.24 -4.20 -15.59
CA GLY A 71 0.48 -3.24 -14.79
C GLY A 71 -0.12 -3.78 -13.49
N LEU A 72 0.27 -4.98 -13.05
CA LEU A 72 -0.15 -5.51 -11.75
C LEU A 72 0.41 -4.63 -10.61
N SER A 73 -0.48 -3.89 -9.93
CA SER A 73 -0.14 -2.90 -8.90
C SER A 73 0.74 -3.49 -7.79
N ALA A 74 0.45 -4.70 -7.31
CA ALA A 74 1.23 -5.36 -6.26
C ALA A 74 2.71 -5.57 -6.67
N ALA A 75 2.98 -5.91 -7.93
CA ALA A 75 4.34 -6.09 -8.41
C ALA A 75 5.07 -4.75 -8.66
N GLU A 76 4.35 -3.70 -9.08
CA GLU A 76 4.91 -2.35 -9.13
C GLU A 76 5.26 -1.83 -7.72
N ILE A 77 4.45 -2.12 -6.69
CA ILE A 77 4.77 -1.80 -5.28
C ILE A 77 6.02 -2.56 -4.83
N GLY A 78 6.08 -3.88 -5.08
CA GLY A 78 7.25 -4.70 -4.75
C GLY A 78 8.53 -4.16 -5.41
N LEU A 79 8.45 -3.79 -6.68
CA LEU A 79 9.54 -3.17 -7.41
C LEU A 79 9.93 -1.80 -6.83
N ALA A 80 8.95 -0.99 -6.44
CA ALA A 80 9.18 0.32 -5.84
C ALA A 80 9.92 0.22 -4.51
N ARG A 81 9.47 -0.68 -3.62
CA ARG A 81 10.12 -0.99 -2.34
C ARG A 81 11.54 -1.50 -2.57
N THR A 82 11.71 -2.48 -3.46
CA THR A 82 13.03 -3.05 -3.78
C THR A 82 14.02 -1.98 -4.24
N ARG A 83 13.58 -1.09 -5.15
CA ARG A 83 14.42 0.00 -5.65
C ARG A 83 14.70 1.07 -4.60
N ARG A 84 13.75 1.35 -3.71
CA ARG A 84 13.96 2.25 -2.58
C ARG A 84 15.08 1.73 -1.68
N GLU A 85 15.03 0.45 -1.31
CA GLU A 85 16.06 -0.20 -0.50
C GLU A 85 17.41 -0.26 -1.23
N ALA A 86 17.40 -0.40 -2.56
CA ALA A 86 18.61 -0.35 -3.40
C ALA A 86 19.19 1.07 -3.56
N GLY A 87 18.49 2.11 -3.09
CA GLY A 87 18.87 3.50 -3.26
C GLY A 87 18.53 4.10 -4.64
N ASP A 88 17.87 3.36 -5.53
CA ASP A 88 17.31 3.88 -6.79
C ASP A 88 15.99 4.61 -6.52
N LEU A 89 16.08 5.78 -5.89
CA LEU A 89 14.92 6.56 -5.50
C LEU A 89 14.08 7.01 -6.71
N LYS A 90 14.71 7.28 -7.86
CA LYS A 90 13.99 7.65 -9.08
C LYS A 90 13.20 6.47 -9.64
N GLY A 91 13.82 5.30 -9.71
CA GLY A 91 13.14 4.09 -10.17
C GLY A 91 12.04 3.63 -9.21
N ALA A 92 12.22 3.84 -7.90
CA ALA A 92 11.19 3.61 -6.88
C ALA A 92 9.99 4.55 -7.07
N GLU A 93 10.24 5.84 -7.26
CA GLU A 93 9.21 6.85 -7.49
C GLU A 93 8.35 6.51 -8.71
N ILE A 94 8.99 6.14 -9.82
CA ILE A 94 8.29 5.74 -11.05
C ILE A 94 7.39 4.52 -10.82
N ALA A 95 7.88 3.52 -10.08
CA ALA A 95 7.12 2.31 -9.81
C ALA A 95 5.93 2.58 -8.85
N PHE A 96 6.12 3.38 -7.80
CA PHE A 96 5.02 3.82 -6.94
C PHE A 96 3.94 4.59 -7.72
N LEU A 97 4.33 5.48 -8.64
CA LEU A 97 3.37 6.19 -9.48
C LEU A 97 2.53 5.24 -10.35
N ARG A 98 3.15 4.20 -10.92
CA ARG A 98 2.44 3.19 -11.71
C ARG A 98 1.47 2.38 -10.86
N ALA A 99 1.89 2.00 -9.66
CA ALA A 99 1.03 1.33 -8.70
C ALA A 99 -0.19 2.18 -8.33
N LEU A 100 0.01 3.47 -8.02
CA LEU A 100 -1.09 4.41 -7.74
C LEU A 100 -2.05 4.52 -8.92
N GLU A 101 -1.54 4.62 -10.15
CA GLU A 101 -2.39 4.71 -11.34
C GLU A 101 -3.22 3.43 -11.54
N GLY A 102 -2.62 2.25 -11.31
CA GLY A 102 -3.29 0.96 -11.36
C GLY A 102 -4.42 0.86 -10.34
N LEU A 103 -4.10 1.07 -9.06
CA LEU A 103 -5.06 1.01 -7.97
C LEU A 103 -6.21 2.02 -8.15
N ALA A 104 -5.91 3.25 -8.55
CA ALA A 104 -6.93 4.26 -8.82
C ALA A 104 -7.82 3.90 -10.03
N ARG A 105 -7.29 3.15 -11.01
CA ARG A 105 -8.10 2.60 -12.11
C ARG A 105 -9.04 1.51 -11.61
N ASP A 106 -8.55 0.59 -10.78
CA ASP A 106 -9.35 -0.50 -10.22
C ASP A 106 -10.51 0.04 -9.38
N ILE A 107 -10.24 1.01 -8.51
CA ILE A 107 -11.28 1.61 -7.64
C ILE A 107 -12.31 2.40 -8.45
N ARG A 108 -11.90 3.08 -9.53
CA ARG A 108 -12.87 3.70 -10.47
C ARG A 108 -13.77 2.64 -11.11
N GLY A 109 -13.23 1.47 -11.45
CA GLY A 109 -14.03 0.33 -11.89
C GLY A 109 -15.08 -0.09 -10.85
N PHE A 110 -14.71 -0.11 -9.56
CA PHE A 110 -15.66 -0.45 -8.48
C PHE A 110 -16.79 0.58 -8.36
N ARG A 111 -16.48 1.87 -8.52
CA ARG A 111 -17.47 2.97 -8.51
C ARG A 111 -18.52 2.81 -9.60
N GLU A 112 -18.12 2.35 -10.77
CA GLU A 112 -18.97 2.20 -11.95
C GLU A 112 -19.73 0.86 -11.96
N GLY A 113 -19.16 -0.20 -11.36
CA GLY A 113 -19.64 -1.58 -11.42
C GLY A 113 -20.88 -1.92 -10.60
N GLY A 114 -21.42 -0.99 -9.81
CA GLY A 114 -22.66 -1.14 -9.03
C GLY A 114 -22.54 -2.06 -7.80
N THR A 115 -21.90 -3.23 -7.92
CA THR A 115 -21.58 -4.16 -6.83
C THR A 115 -20.11 -4.05 -6.45
N LEU A 116 -19.83 -3.88 -5.16
CA LEU A 116 -18.46 -3.86 -4.65
C LEU A 116 -17.88 -5.28 -4.66
N PRO A 117 -16.68 -5.50 -5.21
CA PRO A 117 -16.00 -6.79 -5.08
C PRO A 117 -15.56 -6.99 -3.62
N ALA A 118 -15.45 -8.25 -3.20
CA ALA A 118 -14.79 -8.58 -1.94
C ALA A 118 -13.30 -8.13 -2.00
N GLY A 119 -12.78 -7.55 -0.92
CA GLY A 119 -11.42 -7.00 -0.91
C GLY A 119 -11.30 -5.60 -1.53
N ALA A 120 -12.41 -4.92 -1.85
CA ALA A 120 -12.37 -3.55 -2.37
C ALA A 120 -11.74 -2.58 -1.36
N GLU A 121 -11.99 -2.81 -0.07
CA GLU A 121 -11.38 -2.16 1.08
C GLU A 121 -9.84 -2.26 1.04
N GLU A 122 -9.29 -3.46 0.82
CA GLU A 122 -7.84 -3.68 0.76
C GLU A 122 -7.19 -2.94 -0.41
N VAL A 123 -7.88 -2.80 -1.56
CA VAL A 123 -7.36 -2.01 -2.68
C VAL A 123 -7.28 -0.52 -2.32
N VAL A 124 -8.25 0.01 -1.56
CA VAL A 124 -8.23 1.40 -1.08
C VAL A 124 -7.13 1.60 -0.03
N LEU A 125 -6.97 0.67 0.90
CA LEU A 125 -5.91 0.72 1.91
C LEU A 125 -4.53 0.64 1.26
N THR A 126 -4.34 -0.25 0.28
CA THR A 126 -3.10 -0.38 -0.50
C THR A 126 -2.80 0.92 -1.27
N LEU A 127 -3.82 1.58 -1.84
CA LEU A 127 -3.65 2.88 -2.49
C LEU A 127 -3.13 3.94 -1.52
N LEU A 128 -3.72 4.00 -0.32
CA LEU A 128 -3.29 4.92 0.74
C LEU A 128 -1.88 4.64 1.23
N GLU A 129 -1.52 3.37 1.45
CA GLU A 129 -0.16 2.95 1.83
C GLU A 129 0.86 3.36 0.78
N THR A 130 0.57 3.06 -0.50
CA THR A 130 1.40 3.44 -1.64
C THR A 130 1.58 4.96 -1.73
N ALA A 131 0.50 5.72 -1.44
CA ALA A 131 0.55 7.18 -1.44
C ALA A 131 1.41 7.73 -0.30
N VAL A 132 1.31 7.14 0.90
CA VAL A 132 2.18 7.47 2.04
C VAL A 132 3.64 7.18 1.69
N ASP A 133 3.96 5.98 1.20
CA ASP A 133 5.31 5.60 0.80
C ASP A 133 5.91 6.57 -0.24
N LEU A 134 5.11 6.96 -1.23
CA LEU A 134 5.54 7.93 -2.24
C LEU A 134 5.75 9.34 -1.63
N ALA A 135 4.88 9.76 -0.72
CA ALA A 135 5.01 11.05 -0.04
C ALA A 135 6.29 11.10 0.81
N GLU A 136 6.65 10.01 1.48
CA GLU A 136 7.89 9.88 2.25
C GLU A 136 9.13 9.90 1.37
N LEU A 137 9.09 9.16 0.26
CA LEU A 137 10.16 9.12 -0.72
C LEU A 137 10.43 10.53 -1.31
N ARG A 138 9.36 11.26 -1.66
CA ARG A 138 9.45 12.60 -2.25
C ARG A 138 9.68 13.70 -1.24
N LYS A 139 9.28 13.50 0.02
CA LYS A 139 9.07 14.55 1.02
C LYS A 139 8.15 15.66 0.47
N GLY A 140 7.03 15.26 -0.13
CA GLY A 140 6.16 16.20 -0.82
C GLY A 140 4.91 15.57 -1.44
N ALA A 141 4.31 16.33 -2.36
CA ALA A 141 3.00 16.02 -2.92
C ALA A 141 2.96 14.70 -3.72
N VAL A 142 1.77 14.09 -3.69
CA VAL A 142 1.44 12.87 -4.44
C VAL A 142 0.22 13.12 -5.33
N PRO A 143 0.16 12.52 -6.53
CA PRO A 143 -0.99 12.67 -7.42
C PRO A 143 -2.08 11.68 -7.03
N LEU A 144 -2.76 11.95 -5.91
CA LEU A 144 -3.90 11.16 -5.44
C LEU A 144 -5.17 12.01 -5.47
N ASP A 145 -6.19 11.50 -6.17
CA ASP A 145 -7.55 12.04 -6.11
C ASP A 145 -8.23 11.54 -4.82
N GLU A 146 -8.29 12.41 -3.80
CA GLU A 146 -8.89 12.06 -2.51
C GLU A 146 -10.43 11.89 -2.58
N GLU A 147 -11.09 12.24 -3.69
CA GLU A 147 -12.52 11.91 -3.86
C GLU A 147 -12.76 10.39 -3.83
N ILE A 148 -11.76 9.60 -4.25
CA ILE A 148 -11.79 8.14 -4.15
C ILE A 148 -11.90 7.70 -2.67
N LEU A 149 -11.17 8.36 -1.78
CA LEU A 149 -11.17 8.06 -0.34
C LEU A 149 -12.50 8.47 0.30
N SER A 150 -13.00 9.66 -0.05
CA SER A 150 -14.32 10.11 0.41
C SER A 150 -15.44 9.19 -0.08
N TRP A 151 -15.35 8.69 -1.31
CA TRP A 151 -16.29 7.69 -1.83
C TRP A 151 -16.23 6.37 -1.03
N ALA A 152 -15.03 5.86 -0.76
CA ALA A 152 -14.86 4.61 -0.02
C ALA A 152 -15.48 4.70 1.38
N ALA A 153 -15.23 5.81 2.09
CA ALA A 153 -15.82 6.08 3.39
C ALA A 153 -17.36 6.19 3.30
N ALA A 154 -17.89 6.95 2.33
CA ALA A 154 -19.34 7.10 2.14
C ALA A 154 -20.05 5.79 1.76
N LYS A 155 -19.34 4.87 1.11
CA LYS A 155 -19.81 3.52 0.80
C LYS A 155 -19.62 2.52 1.93
N LYS A 156 -19.05 2.95 3.06
CA LYS A 156 -18.83 2.11 4.24
C LYS A 156 -18.05 0.84 3.90
N LEU A 157 -17.03 0.97 3.03
CA LEU A 157 -16.21 -0.18 2.60
C LEU A 157 -15.55 -0.90 3.78
N PHE A 158 -15.27 -0.17 4.86
CA PHE A 158 -14.56 -0.66 6.04
C PHE A 158 -15.50 -1.12 7.18
N ASP A 159 -16.82 -1.18 6.93
CA ASP A 159 -17.81 -1.73 7.89
C ASP A 159 -17.90 -3.27 7.79
N ALA A 160 -17.04 -3.91 6.99
CA ALA A 160 -17.13 -5.33 6.67
C ALA A 160 -16.74 -6.24 7.85
N GLU A 161 -15.83 -5.79 8.69
CA GLU A 161 -15.38 -6.51 9.89
C GLU A 161 -16.16 -6.06 11.14
N GLU A 162 -16.28 -6.97 12.13
CA GLU A 162 -16.97 -6.65 13.39
C GLU A 162 -16.15 -5.69 14.28
N ASP A 163 -14.84 -5.66 14.10
CA ASP A 163 -13.91 -4.70 14.69
C ASP A 163 -13.62 -3.52 13.75
N GLN A 164 -13.34 -2.35 14.32
CA GLN A 164 -13.13 -1.12 13.56
C GLN A 164 -11.70 -1.00 13.00
N ASP A 165 -11.00 -2.12 12.83
CA ASP A 165 -9.56 -2.16 12.54
C ASP A 165 -9.24 -1.53 11.18
N ASP A 166 -10.05 -1.81 10.16
CA ASP A 166 -9.92 -1.21 8.83
C ASP A 166 -10.16 0.31 8.84
N TRP A 167 -11.14 0.78 9.61
CA TRP A 167 -11.37 2.21 9.78
C TRP A 167 -10.20 2.89 10.47
N VAL A 168 -9.62 2.26 11.50
CA VAL A 168 -8.43 2.77 12.19
C VAL A 168 -7.24 2.82 11.23
N ARG A 169 -7.01 1.77 10.43
CA ARG A 169 -5.94 1.74 9.42
C ARG A 169 -6.14 2.83 8.37
N PHE A 170 -7.34 2.96 7.83
CA PHE A 170 -7.71 3.99 6.86
C PHE A 170 -7.41 5.41 7.37
N HIS A 171 -7.95 5.78 8.54
CA HIS A 171 -7.78 7.13 9.10
C HIS A 171 -6.34 7.40 9.54
N THR A 172 -5.60 6.37 9.98
CA THR A 172 -4.17 6.47 10.28
C THR A 172 -3.36 6.83 9.02
N LEU A 173 -3.57 6.09 7.92
CA LEU A 173 -2.87 6.32 6.66
C LEU A 173 -3.22 7.67 6.05
N TRP A 174 -4.50 8.02 6.04
CA TRP A 174 -4.95 9.28 5.45
C TRP A 174 -4.44 10.50 6.25
N THR A 175 -4.43 10.40 7.58
CA THR A 175 -3.81 11.40 8.46
C THR A 175 -2.32 11.55 8.19
N ARG A 176 -1.59 10.43 8.11
CA ARG A 176 -0.15 10.43 7.79
C ARG A 176 0.13 11.06 6.44
N LEU A 177 -0.66 10.73 5.41
CA LEU A 177 -0.52 11.31 4.08
C LEU A 177 -0.69 12.83 4.10
N ARG A 178 -1.73 13.33 4.79
CA ARG A 178 -1.96 14.77 4.92
C ARG A 178 -0.84 15.48 5.66
N ILE A 179 -0.33 14.90 6.75
CA ILE A 179 0.83 15.43 7.47
C ILE A 179 2.06 15.51 6.55
N LEU A 180 2.40 14.42 5.86
CA LEU A 180 3.55 14.35 4.95
C LEU A 180 3.46 15.32 3.77
N THR A 181 2.24 15.66 3.37
CA THR A 181 1.97 16.61 2.29
C THR A 181 1.71 18.04 2.78
N GLY A 182 1.94 18.32 4.07
CA GLY A 182 1.87 19.67 4.63
C GLY A 182 0.45 20.20 4.86
N ARG A 183 -0.52 19.32 5.08
CA ARG A 183 -1.95 19.62 5.30
C ARG A 183 -2.49 19.10 6.65
N PRO A 184 -1.80 19.31 7.79
CA PRO A 184 -2.24 18.77 9.08
C PRO A 184 -3.59 19.35 9.56
N GLU A 185 -3.99 20.55 9.11
CA GLU A 185 -5.30 21.14 9.39
C GLU A 185 -6.47 20.37 8.75
N GLU A 186 -6.27 19.85 7.54
CA GLU A 186 -7.25 18.98 6.88
C GLU A 186 -7.37 17.66 7.64
N ALA A 187 -6.25 17.13 8.16
CA ALA A 187 -6.24 15.93 8.98
C ALA A 187 -7.04 16.12 10.27
N VAL A 188 -6.82 17.22 11.00
CA VAL A 188 -7.59 17.54 12.22
C VAL A 188 -9.09 17.63 11.94
N THR A 189 -9.48 18.30 10.85
CA THR A 189 -10.89 18.44 10.47
C THR A 189 -11.53 17.07 10.22
N ALA A 190 -10.85 16.21 9.45
CA ALA A 190 -11.38 14.89 9.12
C ALA A 190 -11.45 13.96 10.33
N LEU A 191 -10.46 13.97 11.22
CA LEU A 191 -10.45 13.13 12.43
C LEU A 191 -11.61 13.45 13.37
N ARG A 192 -11.96 14.74 13.52
CA ARG A 192 -13.13 15.16 14.31
C ARG A 192 -14.43 14.68 13.69
N GLU A 193 -14.52 14.72 12.36
CA GLU A 193 -15.70 14.22 11.65
C GLU A 193 -15.81 12.70 11.80
N ALA A 194 -14.71 11.96 11.62
CA ALA A 194 -14.67 10.51 11.76
C ALA A 194 -15.06 10.03 13.17
N GLU A 195 -14.60 10.73 14.22
CA GLU A 195 -15.04 10.47 15.60
C GLU A 195 -16.54 10.74 15.76
N ARG A 196 -17.04 11.82 15.15
CA ARG A 196 -18.45 12.22 15.24
C ARG A 196 -19.38 11.27 14.49
N THR A 197 -18.95 10.72 13.36
CA THR A 197 -19.73 9.74 12.57
C THR A 197 -19.61 8.32 13.09
N GLY A 198 -18.70 8.07 14.03
CA GLY A 198 -18.47 6.76 14.64
C GLY A 198 -17.61 5.82 13.79
N GLU A 199 -17.01 6.33 12.71
CA GLU A 199 -16.03 5.61 11.89
C GLU A 199 -14.77 5.33 12.68
N LEU A 200 -14.32 6.28 13.50
CA LEU A 200 -13.09 6.17 14.27
C LEU A 200 -13.39 6.16 15.77
N PRO A 201 -12.95 5.15 16.54
CA PRO A 201 -13.16 5.14 17.98
C PRO A 201 -12.43 6.29 18.69
N SER A 202 -13.02 6.79 19.79
CA SER A 202 -12.61 8.06 20.42
C SER A 202 -11.17 8.07 20.96
N GLN A 203 -10.59 6.90 21.27
CA GLN A 203 -9.23 6.86 21.79
C GLN A 203 -8.22 7.05 20.66
N GLU A 204 -8.41 6.33 19.56
CA GLU A 204 -7.66 6.38 18.32
C GLU A 204 -7.76 7.76 17.69
N ALA A 205 -8.95 8.36 17.67
CA ALA A 205 -9.17 9.72 17.22
C ALA A 205 -8.35 10.74 18.03
N LYS A 206 -8.32 10.62 19.37
CA LYS A 206 -7.52 11.51 20.23
C LYS A 206 -6.02 11.37 19.96
N ASP A 207 -5.54 10.15 19.72
CA ASP A 207 -4.13 9.88 19.47
C ASP A 207 -3.68 10.44 18.13
N LEU A 208 -4.47 10.25 17.06
CA LEU A 208 -4.21 10.85 15.76
C LEU A 208 -4.34 12.39 15.78
N LEU A 209 -5.30 12.94 16.53
CA LEU A 209 -5.44 14.39 16.70
C LEU A 209 -4.22 15.00 17.38
N ARG A 210 -3.66 14.34 18.41
CA ARG A 210 -2.42 14.79 19.07
C ARG A 210 -1.26 14.86 18.07
N LEU A 211 -1.14 13.86 17.21
CA LEU A 211 -0.12 13.82 16.17
C LEU A 211 -0.28 14.99 15.18
N ALA A 212 -1.48 15.18 14.62
CA ALA A 212 -1.72 16.26 13.64
C ALA A 212 -1.57 17.66 14.25
N LEU A 213 -2.03 17.88 15.49
CA LEU A 213 -1.89 19.16 16.19
C LEU A 213 -0.44 19.51 16.52
N LYS A 214 0.42 18.50 16.77
CA LYS A 214 1.85 18.72 16.99
C LYS A 214 2.54 19.29 15.74
N GLU A 215 2.17 18.80 14.56
CA GLU A 215 2.71 19.27 13.30
C GLU A 215 2.27 20.71 12.96
N LEU A 216 1.02 21.08 13.28
CA LEU A 216 0.54 22.47 13.15
C LEU A 216 1.35 23.49 13.98
N GLY A 217 1.87 23.06 15.13
CA GLY A 217 2.72 23.89 16.00
C GLY A 217 4.18 24.00 15.50
N THR A 218 4.57 23.24 14.48
CA THR A 218 5.93 23.24 13.93
C THR A 218 5.98 24.14 12.69
N PRO A 219 6.82 25.18 12.64
CA PRO A 219 6.89 26.07 11.49
C PRO A 219 7.31 25.30 10.23
N PRO A 220 6.72 25.57 9.05
CA PRO A 220 7.01 24.83 7.84
C PRO A 220 8.49 24.95 7.45
N VAL A 221 9.13 23.82 7.15
CA VAL A 221 10.51 23.79 6.64
C VAL A 221 10.51 24.29 5.20
N ILE A 222 10.67 25.60 5.02
CA ILE A 222 10.85 26.21 3.69
C ILE A 222 12.22 25.76 3.18
N GLN A 223 12.25 24.80 2.24
CA GLN A 223 13.46 24.53 1.46
C GLN A 223 13.71 25.71 0.52
N ILE A 224 14.53 26.65 0.97
CA ILE A 224 15.02 27.74 0.12
C ILE A 224 15.96 27.09 -0.91
N GLY A 225 15.46 26.92 -2.13
CA GLY A 225 16.26 26.44 -3.25
C GLY A 225 17.53 27.29 -3.38
N LYS A 226 18.69 26.64 -3.35
CA LYS A 226 19.96 27.28 -3.68
C LYS A 226 19.88 27.76 -5.13
N LYS A 227 19.70 29.07 -5.33
CA LYS A 227 19.96 29.72 -6.62
C LYS A 227 21.42 29.40 -6.99
N SER A 228 21.60 28.65 -8.06
CA SER A 228 22.85 28.58 -8.83
C SER A 228 22.78 29.60 -9.95
#